data_AF-A0A9Q9EFG9-F1
#
_entry.id   AF-A0A9Q9EFG9-F1
#
_cell.length_a   1.000
_cell.length_b   1.000
_cell.length_c   1.000
_cell.angle_alpha   90.00
_cell.angle_beta   90.00
_cell.angle_gamma   90.00
#
_symmetry.space_group_name_H-M   'P 1'
#
loop_
_entity.id
_entity.type
_entity.pdbx_description
1 polymer ?
#
loop_
_entity_poly.entity_id
_entity_poly.type
_entity_poly.pdbx_seq_one_letter_code
_entity_poly.pdbx_strand_id
1 'polypeptide(L)'
;MADSLLGKHQLEKALYDEKKEISSGRLKDENPLDTSLEFRKFCEACRRGDLRVCQEQIGKGININARDEYDYTPLILASLCGHYEVAQMLLEQGALCERDTFQGERCLYNALNDRIRNLLLQYDYSKSSDPLQPLAAHVTSLLTRDTPKTADITVEAGSEKFELHKFVLSTRSPYFARKLAVAPETTTWKLANAIPAQSFETCIRYLYLAEVGADLGEDEDAKVILTGIDKLSRQLEIQQLFQDLLASGDRRQARQRRTDEVQRSRDQLSNWFLDNVLKHRTTVETEKVNGVKWDRDNSIFADVLLRADEDDQEDEDETAEAKAARPERRTEGALDGIPVGHFQKQASRSTSRARRPRQSVLFPCHRAMLLRSEVFATMFASPFREGQESRHLQIVPVDCSPEVLEIILTFMYTESADFPLGIALDVLNAADMLFIEKLKQRAALLISTLGAGASVVEANNPRGETEAEDLLDIYDVVRAGWDTRVHRLEEFGARYIAYRLERYIDEPEFKELVKESANRIKARQETDTVELIDDIRYYLSERFRLRFEDTGFDETFDETPADQLADDLKELDIEQEIGAVDAGNMQGEEGQMVIRTLDGEIAGDEFAQDALNYQILLGKIDTLMENLGLDG
;
A
#
# COMPACT_ATOMS: atom_id res chain seq x y z
N MET A 1 -41.72 -3.85 -1.81
CA MET A 1 -42.89 -3.96 -0.93
C MET A 1 -42.98 -2.70 -0.10
N ALA A 2 -44.18 -2.19 0.17
CA ALA A 2 -44.37 -0.95 0.93
C ALA A 2 -43.79 -1.09 2.35
N ASP A 3 -42.96 -0.13 2.75
CA ASP A 3 -42.27 -0.10 4.03
C ASP A 3 -43.29 0.04 5.17
N SER A 4 -43.46 -1.05 5.91
CA SER A 4 -44.26 -1.06 7.14
C SER A 4 -43.39 -0.47 8.24
N LEU A 5 -43.50 0.85 8.47
CA LEU A 5 -42.92 1.52 9.65
C LEU A 5 -43.24 0.72 10.93
N LEU A 6 -42.22 0.05 11.47
CA LEU A 6 -42.34 -0.78 12.66
C LEU A 6 -42.79 0.09 13.85
N GLY A 7 -43.80 -0.38 14.59
CA GLY A 7 -44.23 0.30 15.81
C GLY A 7 -43.12 0.25 16.88
N LYS A 8 -43.08 1.24 17.79
CA LYS A 8 -42.08 1.35 18.87
C LYS A 8 -41.79 0.02 19.59
N HIS A 9 -42.83 -0.73 19.95
CA HIS A 9 -42.67 -2.03 20.63
C HIS A 9 -42.07 -3.13 19.74
N GLN A 10 -42.30 -3.08 18.43
CA GLN A 10 -41.69 -4.00 17.48
C GLN A 10 -40.21 -3.66 17.29
N LEU A 11 -39.85 -2.37 17.29
CA LEU A 11 -38.45 -1.90 17.27
C LEU A 11 -37.71 -2.30 18.56
N GLU A 12 -38.31 -2.08 19.73
CA GLU A 12 -37.72 -2.49 21.02
C GLU A 12 -37.48 -3.99 21.09
N LYS A 13 -38.43 -4.79 20.59
CA LYS A 13 -38.29 -6.24 20.51
C LYS A 13 -37.18 -6.65 19.54
N ALA A 14 -37.14 -6.05 18.34
CA ALA A 14 -36.09 -6.31 17.36
C ALA A 14 -34.70 -6.00 17.92
N LEU A 15 -34.54 -4.85 18.60
CA LEU A 15 -33.28 -4.47 19.26
C LEU A 15 -32.90 -5.42 20.41
N TYR A 16 -33.88 -5.94 21.15
CA TYR A 16 -33.63 -6.93 22.20
C TYR A 16 -33.17 -8.28 21.61
N ASP A 17 -33.87 -8.77 20.59
CA ASP A 17 -33.53 -10.00 19.89
C ASP A 17 -32.16 -9.87 19.21
N GLU A 18 -31.85 -8.71 18.63
CA GLU A 18 -30.54 -8.39 18.05
C GLU A 18 -29.42 -8.40 19.10
N LYS A 19 -29.57 -7.70 20.24
CA LYS A 19 -28.59 -7.72 21.33
C LYS A 19 -28.36 -9.14 21.86
N LYS A 20 -29.39 -9.97 21.86
CA LYS A 20 -29.29 -11.38 22.24
C LYS A 20 -28.49 -12.19 21.20
N GLU A 21 -28.71 -11.98 19.91
CA GLU A 21 -27.93 -12.64 18.86
C GLU A 21 -26.46 -12.18 18.86
N ILE A 22 -26.20 -10.88 19.08
CA ILE A 22 -24.84 -10.33 19.24
C ILE A 22 -24.14 -10.94 20.46
N SER A 23 -24.79 -10.93 21.63
CA SER A 23 -24.22 -11.51 22.86
C SER A 23 -24.03 -13.03 22.77
N SER A 24 -24.81 -13.72 21.93
CA SER A 24 -24.61 -15.15 21.63
C SER A 24 -23.48 -15.42 20.64
N GLY A 25 -22.91 -14.38 20.02
CA GLY A 25 -21.85 -14.47 19.00
C GLY A 25 -22.33 -14.88 17.61
N ARG A 26 -23.65 -15.03 17.40
CA ARG A 26 -24.23 -15.39 16.09
C ARG A 26 -24.24 -14.21 15.11
N LEU A 27 -24.38 -13.00 15.63
CA LEU A 27 -24.32 -11.76 14.86
C LEU A 27 -23.11 -10.94 15.31
N LYS A 28 -22.29 -10.44 14.39
CA LYS A 28 -21.22 -9.50 14.71
C LYS A 28 -21.82 -8.12 15.03
N ASP A 29 -21.30 -7.47 16.07
CA ASP A 29 -21.60 -6.05 16.31
C ASP A 29 -20.92 -5.24 15.20
N GLU A 30 -21.71 -4.53 14.39
CA GLU A 30 -21.22 -3.74 13.25
C GLU A 30 -20.53 -2.47 13.73
N ASN A 31 -20.98 -1.92 14.86
CA ASN A 31 -20.46 -0.69 15.43
C ASN A 31 -20.09 -0.93 16.90
N PRO A 32 -19.05 -1.73 17.17
CA PRO A 32 -18.59 -1.95 18.53
C PRO A 32 -18.12 -0.61 19.11
N LEU A 33 -18.38 -0.41 20.40
CA LEU A 33 -17.84 0.74 21.13
C LEU A 33 -16.33 0.56 21.26
N ASP A 34 -15.56 1.50 20.70
CA ASP A 34 -14.10 1.52 20.84
C ASP A 34 -13.69 2.78 21.61
N THR A 35 -13.08 2.56 22.78
CA THR A 35 -12.63 3.62 23.68
C THR A 35 -11.10 3.78 23.69
N SER A 36 -10.42 3.05 22.81
CA SER A 36 -8.96 3.12 22.67
C SER A 36 -8.50 4.54 22.33
N LEU A 37 -7.27 4.85 22.71
CA LEU A 37 -6.68 6.15 22.40
C LEU A 37 -6.48 6.32 20.89
N GLU A 38 -6.14 5.24 20.20
CA GLU A 38 -5.92 5.21 18.75
C GLU A 38 -7.21 5.51 17.99
N PHE A 39 -8.32 4.87 18.39
CA PHE A 39 -9.62 5.16 17.79
C PHE A 39 -10.09 6.59 18.07
N ARG A 40 -9.86 7.12 19.27
CA ARG A 40 -10.16 8.53 19.57
C ARG A 40 -9.38 9.49 18.68
N LYS A 41 -8.09 9.23 18.45
CA LYS A 41 -7.26 10.01 17.51
C LYS A 41 -7.82 9.94 16.09
N PHE A 42 -8.25 8.76 15.65
CA PHE A 42 -8.86 8.58 14.33
C PHE A 42 -10.19 9.34 14.18
N CYS A 43 -11.07 9.28 15.19
CA CYS A 43 -12.30 10.07 15.21
C CYS A 43 -12.04 11.58 15.15
N GLU A 44 -11.03 12.07 15.86
CA GLU A 44 -10.66 13.48 15.83
C GLU A 44 -10.11 13.90 14.44
N ALA A 45 -9.29 13.06 13.81
CA ALA A 45 -8.85 13.29 12.43
C ALA A 45 -10.04 13.37 11.45
N CYS A 46 -11.04 12.49 11.62
CA CYS A 46 -12.26 12.53 10.81
C CYS A 46 -13.08 13.81 11.02
N ARG A 47 -13.10 14.36 12.24
CA ARG A 47 -13.77 15.65 12.54
C ARG A 47 -13.05 16.85 11.94
N ARG A 48 -11.72 16.81 11.90
CA ARG A 48 -10.88 17.88 11.34
C ARG A 48 -10.75 17.81 9.82
N GLY A 49 -11.06 16.66 9.22
CA GLY A 49 -10.86 16.45 7.79
C GLY A 49 -9.43 16.08 7.42
N ASP A 50 -8.63 15.64 8.40
CA ASP A 50 -7.23 15.27 8.21
C ASP A 50 -7.13 13.91 7.51
N LEU A 51 -7.20 13.95 6.18
CA LEU A 51 -7.15 12.76 5.33
C LEU A 51 -5.88 11.93 5.57
N ARG A 52 -4.73 12.59 5.80
CA ARG A 52 -3.44 11.92 5.99
C ARG A 52 -3.45 11.07 7.25
N VAL A 53 -3.86 11.66 8.38
CA VAL A 53 -3.95 10.92 9.65
C VAL A 53 -5.02 9.84 9.57
N CYS A 54 -6.14 10.10 8.88
CA CYS A 54 -7.16 9.06 8.66
C CYS A 54 -6.59 7.84 7.92
N GLN A 55 -5.86 8.04 6.82
CA GLN A 55 -5.22 6.96 6.07
C GLN A 55 -4.18 6.19 6.89
N GLU A 56 -3.35 6.89 7.67
CA GLU A 56 -2.35 6.26 8.53
C GLU A 56 -2.97 5.35 9.59
N GLN A 57 -4.04 5.82 10.23
CA GLN A 57 -4.77 5.07 11.26
C GLN A 57 -5.50 3.86 10.66
N ILE A 58 -6.06 3.99 9.46
CA ILE A 58 -6.63 2.86 8.71
C ILE A 58 -5.55 1.82 8.39
N GLY A 59 -4.36 2.25 7.98
CA GLY A 59 -3.23 1.36 7.72
C GLY A 59 -2.77 0.55 8.94
N LYS A 60 -3.05 1.03 10.16
CA LYS A 60 -2.79 0.33 11.43
C LYS A 60 -3.87 -0.70 11.79
N GLY A 61 -4.92 -0.83 10.98
CA GLY A 61 -5.97 -1.82 11.19
C GLY A 61 -7.10 -1.37 12.13
N ILE A 62 -7.30 -0.06 12.29
CA ILE A 62 -8.43 0.47 13.06
C ILE A 62 -9.76 0.02 12.45
N ASN A 63 -10.70 -0.34 13.32
CA ASN A 63 -12.06 -0.65 12.89
C ASN A 63 -12.80 0.64 12.49
N ILE A 64 -12.89 0.88 11.18
CA ILE A 64 -13.55 2.05 10.57
C ILE A 64 -15.04 2.15 10.94
N ASN A 65 -15.67 1.02 11.29
CA ASN A 65 -17.08 0.95 11.63
C ASN A 65 -17.37 1.02 13.13
N ALA A 66 -16.35 1.07 13.99
CA ALA A 66 -16.58 1.25 15.42
C ALA A 66 -17.24 2.61 15.73
N ARG A 67 -17.77 2.75 16.94
CA ARG A 67 -18.37 4.00 17.44
C ARG A 67 -17.61 4.57 18.61
N ASP A 68 -17.57 5.90 18.67
CA ASP A 68 -17.01 6.64 19.79
C ASP A 68 -17.96 6.61 21.01
N GLU A 69 -17.54 7.26 22.10
CA GLU A 69 -18.33 7.38 23.33
C GLU A 69 -19.67 8.13 23.17
N TYR A 70 -19.86 8.80 22.03
CA TYR A 70 -21.07 9.54 21.67
C TYR A 70 -21.92 8.81 20.61
N ASP A 71 -21.65 7.52 20.40
CA ASP A 71 -22.30 6.68 19.40
C ASP A 71 -22.14 7.19 17.96
N TYR A 72 -21.07 7.94 17.65
CA TYR A 72 -20.73 8.36 16.30
C TYR A 72 -19.71 7.42 15.68
N THR A 73 -19.99 6.97 14.46
CA THR A 73 -18.99 6.32 13.61
C THR A 73 -18.11 7.39 12.94
N PRO A 74 -16.87 7.05 12.57
CA PRO A 74 -15.98 7.92 11.80
C PRO A 74 -16.65 8.54 10.57
N LEU A 75 -17.47 7.76 9.85
CA LEU A 75 -18.21 8.25 8.67
C LEU A 75 -19.26 9.29 9.03
N ILE A 76 -19.95 9.14 10.17
CA ILE A 76 -20.90 10.17 10.64
C ILE A 76 -20.15 11.45 11.00
N LEU A 77 -18.99 11.34 11.66
CA LEU A 77 -18.15 12.50 12.01
C LEU A 77 -17.70 13.27 10.76
N ALA A 78 -17.14 12.58 9.76
CA ALA A 78 -16.73 13.20 8.51
C ALA A 78 -17.91 13.84 7.76
N SER A 79 -19.07 13.16 7.73
CA SER A 79 -20.29 13.67 7.08
C SER A 79 -20.86 14.90 7.79
N LEU A 80 -20.86 14.89 9.13
CA LEU A 80 -21.32 15.99 9.98
C LEU A 80 -20.44 17.23 9.84
N CYS A 81 -19.13 17.03 9.78
CA CYS A 81 -18.15 18.11 9.66
C CYS A 81 -17.95 18.58 8.21
N GLY A 82 -18.54 17.90 7.22
CA GLY A 82 -18.53 18.34 5.83
C GLY A 82 -17.31 17.94 5.01
N HIS A 83 -16.53 16.98 5.49
CA HIS A 83 -15.29 16.54 4.86
C HIS A 83 -15.56 15.47 3.81
N TYR A 84 -15.82 15.92 2.58
CA TYR A 84 -16.20 15.04 1.47
C TYR A 84 -15.13 13.99 1.16
N GLU A 85 -13.87 14.40 1.10
CA GLU A 85 -12.72 13.56 0.76
C GLU A 85 -12.51 12.47 1.82
N VAL A 86 -12.66 12.81 3.10
CA VAL A 86 -12.60 11.84 4.19
C VAL A 86 -13.82 10.90 4.16
N ALA A 87 -15.03 11.43 3.94
CA ALA A 87 -16.23 10.59 3.83
C ALA A 87 -16.14 9.62 2.65
N GLN A 88 -15.64 10.07 1.50
CA GLN A 88 -15.37 9.23 0.34
C GLN A 88 -14.34 8.16 0.65
N MET A 89 -13.20 8.54 1.23
CA MET A 89 -12.16 7.59 1.62
C MET A 89 -12.70 6.54 2.61
N LEU A 90 -13.49 6.95 3.61
CA LEU A 90 -14.09 6.01 4.58
C LEU A 90 -15.01 5.01 3.88
N LEU A 91 -15.86 5.45 2.94
CA LEU A 91 -16.69 4.56 2.12
C LEU A 91 -15.85 3.63 1.22
N GLU A 92 -14.78 4.15 0.62
CA GLU A 92 -13.78 3.41 -0.16
C GLU A 92 -12.92 2.46 0.68
N GLN A 93 -12.97 2.55 2.00
CA GLN A 93 -12.30 1.66 2.95
C GLN A 93 -13.30 0.77 3.70
N GLY A 94 -14.57 0.74 3.28
CA GLY A 94 -15.59 -0.17 3.82
C GLY A 94 -16.37 0.35 5.02
N ALA A 95 -16.48 1.67 5.18
CA ALA A 95 -17.44 2.26 6.11
C ALA A 95 -18.88 1.92 5.71
N LEU A 96 -19.67 1.48 6.68
CA LEU A 96 -21.06 1.06 6.50
C LEU A 96 -21.99 2.28 6.44
N CYS A 97 -22.68 2.47 5.32
CA CYS A 97 -23.71 3.49 5.14
C CYS A 97 -25.02 2.86 4.64
N GLU A 98 -25.78 2.26 5.55
CA GLU A 98 -27.04 1.59 5.21
C GLU A 98 -28.25 2.48 5.39
N ARG A 99 -29.04 2.63 4.33
CA ARG A 99 -30.17 3.58 4.26
C ARG A 99 -31.34 3.28 5.21
N ASP A 100 -31.32 2.13 5.87
CA ASP A 100 -32.39 1.65 6.75
C ASP A 100 -31.87 1.28 8.15
N THR A 101 -30.65 1.73 8.48
CA THR A 101 -30.06 1.55 9.82
C THR A 101 -30.04 2.86 10.58
N PHE A 102 -30.09 2.78 11.91
CA PHE A 102 -29.95 3.95 12.77
C PHE A 102 -28.70 4.77 12.46
N GLN A 103 -27.59 4.11 12.11
CA GLN A 103 -26.34 4.80 11.79
C GLN A 103 -26.34 5.42 10.39
N GLY A 104 -26.84 4.73 9.37
CA GLY A 104 -26.88 5.29 8.01
C GLY A 104 -27.91 6.41 7.86
N GLU A 105 -29.07 6.32 8.53
CA GLU A 105 -30.02 7.43 8.60
C GLU A 105 -29.39 8.66 9.28
N ARG A 106 -28.68 8.47 10.41
CA ARG A 106 -27.92 9.55 11.07
C ARG A 106 -26.85 10.13 10.17
N CYS A 107 -26.15 9.30 9.41
CA CYS A 107 -25.13 9.74 8.47
C CYS A 107 -25.72 10.64 7.37
N LEU A 108 -26.87 10.23 6.79
CA LEU A 108 -27.60 11.01 5.78
C LEU A 108 -28.21 12.29 6.32
N TYR A 109 -28.79 12.23 7.52
CA TYR A 109 -29.38 13.38 8.20
C TYR A 109 -28.31 14.41 8.57
N ASN A 110 -27.17 13.96 9.08
CA ASN A 110 -26.06 14.81 9.50
C ASN A 110 -25.17 15.27 8.35
N ALA A 111 -25.37 14.81 7.10
CA ALA A 111 -24.56 15.28 5.98
C ALA A 111 -24.62 16.81 5.86
N LEU A 112 -23.49 17.49 6.02
CA LEU A 112 -23.41 18.95 6.04
C LEU A 112 -23.90 19.60 4.74
N ASN A 113 -23.66 18.93 3.61
CA ASN A 113 -24.01 19.44 2.27
C ASN A 113 -24.58 18.35 1.35
N ASP A 114 -25.26 18.79 0.29
CA ASP A 114 -25.88 17.90 -0.70
C ASP A 114 -24.85 17.06 -1.47
N ARG A 115 -23.60 17.52 -1.59
CA ARG A 115 -22.53 16.76 -2.25
C ARG A 115 -22.21 15.46 -1.48
N ILE A 116 -22.07 15.54 -0.16
CA ILE A 116 -21.88 14.38 0.72
C ILE A 116 -23.15 13.54 0.76
N ARG A 117 -24.33 14.16 0.89
CA ARG A 117 -25.60 13.43 0.86
C ARG A 117 -25.75 12.60 -0.42
N ASN A 118 -25.42 13.19 -1.57
CA ASN A 118 -25.46 12.49 -2.86
C ASN A 118 -24.42 11.37 -2.94
N LEU A 119 -23.22 11.54 -2.37
CA LEU A 119 -22.21 10.48 -2.25
C LEU A 119 -22.76 9.29 -1.43
N LEU A 120 -23.30 9.55 -0.24
CA LEU A 120 -23.92 8.53 0.63
C LEU A 120 -25.12 7.85 -0.06
N LEU A 121 -25.90 8.59 -0.87
CA LEU A 121 -27.03 8.07 -1.63
C LEU A 121 -26.63 7.33 -2.93
N GLN A 122 -25.44 7.57 -3.48
CA GLN A 122 -24.93 6.82 -4.63
C GLN A 122 -24.30 5.50 -4.19
N TYR A 123 -23.76 5.44 -2.98
CA TYR A 123 -23.19 4.24 -2.40
C TYR A 123 -24.29 3.22 -2.05
N ASP A 124 -24.60 2.31 -2.98
CA ASP A 124 -25.48 1.16 -2.75
C ASP A 124 -24.65 -0.11 -2.53
N TYR A 125 -24.40 -0.40 -1.24
CA TYR A 125 -23.67 -1.60 -0.80
C TYR A 125 -24.29 -2.92 -1.26
N SER A 126 -25.56 -2.93 -1.69
CA SER A 126 -26.27 -4.16 -2.10
C SER A 126 -26.35 -4.40 -3.60
N LYS A 127 -25.87 -3.46 -4.43
CA LYS A 127 -26.02 -3.56 -5.91
C LYS A 127 -24.74 -3.29 -6.70
N SER A 128 -23.65 -2.91 -6.06
CA SER A 128 -22.33 -2.87 -6.70
C SER A 128 -21.60 -4.18 -6.43
N SER A 129 -20.98 -4.75 -7.46
CA SER A 129 -19.80 -5.61 -7.27
C SER A 129 -18.85 -4.84 -6.36
N ASP A 130 -18.70 -5.28 -5.12
CA ASP A 130 -18.03 -4.52 -4.07
C ASP A 130 -16.63 -4.06 -4.55
N PRO A 131 -16.40 -2.76 -4.83
CA PRO A 131 -15.09 -2.26 -5.24
C PRO A 131 -14.02 -2.47 -4.15
N LEU A 132 -14.45 -2.77 -2.92
CA LEU A 132 -13.60 -3.09 -1.77
C LEU A 132 -13.09 -4.54 -1.78
N GLN A 133 -13.69 -5.41 -2.60
CA GLN A 133 -13.33 -6.83 -2.72
C GLN A 133 -12.83 -7.16 -4.13
N PRO A 134 -11.78 -6.49 -4.64
CA PRO A 134 -11.35 -6.66 -6.02
C PRO A 134 -10.82 -8.06 -6.31
N LEU A 135 -10.33 -8.83 -5.32
CA LEU A 135 -10.06 -10.27 -5.55
C LEU A 135 -11.35 -11.03 -5.88
N ALA A 136 -12.43 -10.82 -5.12
CA ALA A 136 -13.70 -11.50 -5.38
C ALA A 136 -14.32 -11.05 -6.70
N ALA A 137 -14.25 -9.75 -7.02
CA ALA A 137 -14.71 -9.20 -8.29
C ALA A 137 -13.90 -9.78 -9.46
N HIS A 138 -12.56 -9.84 -9.32
CA HIS A 138 -11.67 -10.44 -10.31
C HIS A 138 -12.02 -11.91 -10.55
N VAL A 139 -12.08 -12.73 -9.50
CA VAL A 139 -12.41 -14.16 -9.62
C VAL A 139 -13.78 -14.33 -10.26
N THR A 140 -14.79 -13.54 -9.86
CA THR A 140 -16.13 -13.58 -10.48
C THR A 140 -16.07 -13.26 -11.97
N SER A 141 -15.30 -12.25 -12.37
CA SER A 141 -15.17 -11.81 -13.77
C SER A 141 -14.62 -12.90 -14.70
N LEU A 142 -13.88 -13.87 -14.15
CA LEU A 142 -13.33 -14.99 -14.92
C LEU A 142 -14.43 -15.89 -15.53
N LEU A 143 -15.66 -15.86 -14.99
CA LEU A 143 -16.79 -16.63 -15.55
C LEU A 143 -17.27 -16.10 -16.90
N THR A 144 -17.11 -14.79 -17.13
CA THR A 144 -17.66 -14.09 -18.31
C THR A 144 -16.56 -13.54 -19.22
N ARG A 145 -15.29 -13.84 -18.93
CA ARG A 145 -14.16 -13.27 -19.65
C ARG A 145 -13.82 -14.09 -20.90
N ASP A 146 -13.96 -13.46 -22.06
CA ASP A 146 -13.63 -14.10 -23.34
C ASP A 146 -12.15 -13.95 -23.72
N THR A 147 -11.52 -12.80 -23.41
CA THR A 147 -10.15 -12.47 -23.86
C THR A 147 -9.27 -11.87 -22.76
N PRO A 148 -8.06 -12.40 -22.51
CA PRO A 148 -7.57 -13.66 -23.03
C PRO A 148 -8.32 -14.84 -22.41
N LYS A 149 -8.45 -15.93 -23.17
CA LYS A 149 -9.07 -17.16 -22.68
C LYS A 149 -8.11 -17.85 -21.70
N THR A 150 -8.52 -18.03 -20.45
CA THR A 150 -7.73 -18.68 -19.38
C THR A 150 -8.37 -19.95 -18.82
N ALA A 151 -9.59 -20.28 -19.24
CA ALA A 151 -10.26 -21.51 -18.84
C ALA A 151 -9.52 -22.76 -19.36
N ASP A 152 -9.37 -23.76 -18.51
CA ASP A 152 -8.59 -24.99 -18.73
C ASP A 152 -9.43 -26.28 -18.56
N ILE A 153 -10.71 -26.16 -18.19
CA ILE A 153 -11.66 -27.27 -18.11
C ILE A 153 -13.07 -26.84 -18.55
N THR A 154 -13.73 -27.66 -19.37
CA THR A 154 -15.12 -27.48 -19.76
C THR A 154 -16.02 -28.44 -18.99
N VAL A 155 -17.03 -27.92 -18.30
CA VAL A 155 -18.09 -28.73 -17.69
C VAL A 155 -19.33 -28.72 -18.56
N GLU A 156 -19.81 -29.90 -18.96
CA GLU A 156 -21.06 -30.06 -19.72
C GLU A 156 -22.21 -30.46 -18.79
N ALA A 157 -23.29 -29.68 -18.79
CA ALA A 157 -24.54 -29.98 -18.07
C ALA A 157 -25.72 -29.97 -19.05
N GLY A 158 -26.10 -31.17 -19.54
CA GLY A 158 -27.11 -31.28 -20.59
C GLY A 158 -26.62 -30.63 -21.88
N SER A 159 -27.29 -29.57 -22.33
CA SER A 159 -26.91 -28.77 -23.50
C SER A 159 -25.96 -27.61 -23.18
N GLU A 160 -25.79 -27.27 -21.92
CA GLU A 160 -24.98 -26.12 -21.49
C GLU A 160 -23.52 -26.51 -21.27
N LYS A 161 -22.63 -25.56 -21.54
CA LYS A 161 -21.18 -25.71 -21.37
C LYS A 161 -20.65 -24.55 -20.53
N PHE A 162 -19.88 -24.89 -19.52
CA PHE A 162 -19.24 -23.94 -18.62
C PHE A 162 -17.73 -24.03 -18.80
N GLU A 163 -17.09 -22.93 -19.20
CA GLU A 163 -15.64 -22.82 -19.31
C GLU A 163 -15.08 -22.36 -17.95
N LEU A 164 -14.31 -23.22 -17.29
CA LEU A 164 -13.92 -23.06 -15.89
C LEU A 164 -12.41 -23.23 -15.69
N HIS A 165 -11.96 -23.02 -14.45
CA HIS A 165 -10.56 -23.07 -14.03
C HIS A 165 -10.33 -24.19 -13.00
N LYS A 166 -9.45 -25.15 -13.31
CA LYS A 166 -9.11 -26.27 -12.42
C LYS A 166 -8.57 -25.81 -11.07
N PHE A 167 -7.75 -24.75 -11.05
CA PHE A 167 -7.22 -24.23 -9.80
C PHE A 167 -8.34 -23.67 -8.89
N VAL A 168 -9.31 -22.92 -9.44
CA VAL A 168 -10.46 -22.41 -8.67
C VAL A 168 -11.30 -23.58 -8.13
N LEU A 169 -11.61 -24.55 -8.99
CA LEU A 169 -12.40 -25.72 -8.60
C LEU A 169 -11.70 -26.56 -7.52
N SER A 170 -10.40 -26.84 -7.68
CA SER A 170 -9.61 -27.61 -6.71
C SER A 170 -9.37 -26.85 -5.39
N THR A 171 -9.30 -25.52 -5.43
CA THR A 171 -9.18 -24.69 -4.23
C THR A 171 -10.47 -24.72 -3.40
N ARG A 172 -11.61 -24.58 -4.08
CA ARG A 172 -12.90 -24.26 -3.46
C ARG A 172 -13.80 -25.48 -3.23
N SER A 173 -13.49 -26.61 -3.86
CA SER A 173 -14.23 -27.87 -3.71
C SER A 173 -13.28 -29.03 -3.41
N PRO A 174 -13.34 -29.62 -2.20
CA PRO A 174 -12.56 -30.81 -1.86
C PRO A 174 -12.80 -32.00 -2.81
N TYR A 175 -14.01 -32.11 -3.36
CA TYR A 175 -14.32 -33.12 -4.37
C TYR A 175 -13.47 -32.92 -5.64
N PHE A 176 -13.45 -31.70 -6.19
CA PHE A 176 -12.65 -31.41 -7.37
C PHE A 176 -11.16 -31.50 -7.07
N ALA A 177 -10.72 -31.08 -5.87
CA ALA A 177 -9.33 -31.21 -5.42
C ALA A 177 -8.86 -32.66 -5.54
N ARG A 178 -9.59 -33.62 -4.96
CA ARG A 178 -9.24 -35.05 -5.01
C ARG A 178 -9.35 -35.62 -6.43
N LYS A 179 -10.38 -35.22 -7.18
CA LYS A 179 -10.59 -35.75 -8.54
C LYS A 179 -9.50 -35.28 -9.51
N LEU A 180 -9.16 -33.99 -9.48
CA LEU A 180 -8.15 -33.41 -10.36
C LEU A 180 -6.73 -33.76 -9.95
N ALA A 181 -6.48 -34.04 -8.66
CA ALA A 181 -5.19 -34.61 -8.22
C ALA A 181 -4.93 -36.01 -8.80
N VAL A 182 -5.98 -36.81 -9.03
CA VAL A 182 -5.85 -38.15 -9.65
C VAL A 182 -5.70 -38.08 -11.17
N ALA A 183 -6.37 -37.12 -11.82
CA ALA A 183 -6.39 -36.98 -13.28
C ALA A 183 -6.27 -35.50 -13.71
N PRO A 184 -5.08 -34.89 -13.58
CA PRO A 184 -4.86 -33.47 -13.85
C PRO A 184 -5.07 -33.09 -15.33
N GLU A 185 -4.89 -34.05 -16.24
CA GLU A 185 -5.12 -33.91 -17.69
C GLU A 185 -6.60 -33.77 -18.08
N THR A 186 -7.53 -33.93 -17.13
CA THR A 186 -8.97 -33.83 -17.40
C THR A 186 -9.33 -32.45 -17.96
N THR A 187 -9.73 -32.39 -19.24
CA THR A 187 -10.18 -31.14 -19.90
C THR A 187 -11.70 -31.03 -19.98
N THR A 188 -12.42 -32.14 -19.81
CA THR A 188 -13.88 -32.16 -19.90
C THR A 188 -14.48 -32.96 -18.75
N TRP A 189 -15.57 -32.47 -18.17
CA TRP A 189 -16.31 -33.15 -17.11
C TRP A 189 -17.81 -33.06 -17.37
N LYS A 190 -18.54 -34.16 -17.19
CA LYS A 190 -19.98 -34.22 -17.48
C LYS A 190 -20.78 -34.30 -16.19
N LEU A 191 -21.75 -33.40 -16.06
CA LEU A 191 -22.74 -33.44 -15.00
C LEU A 191 -23.77 -34.53 -15.29
N ALA A 192 -24.30 -35.15 -14.23
CA ALA A 192 -25.39 -36.10 -14.37
C ALA A 192 -26.65 -35.42 -14.93
N ASN A 193 -27.22 -35.97 -16.01
CA ASN A 193 -28.41 -35.42 -16.70
C ASN A 193 -29.66 -35.25 -15.82
N ALA A 194 -29.67 -35.82 -14.60
CA ALA A 194 -30.78 -35.71 -13.66
C ALA A 194 -30.77 -34.41 -12.84
N ILE A 195 -29.74 -33.57 -12.97
CA ILE A 195 -29.58 -32.32 -12.24
C ILE A 195 -29.77 -31.14 -13.22
N PRO A 196 -30.64 -30.16 -12.91
CA PRO A 196 -30.79 -28.97 -13.74
C PRO A 196 -29.48 -28.21 -13.92
N ALA A 197 -29.22 -27.69 -15.12
CA ALA A 197 -27.99 -26.95 -15.40
C ALA A 197 -27.89 -25.66 -14.54
N GLN A 198 -29.00 -24.98 -14.30
CA GLN A 198 -29.08 -23.81 -13.41
C GLN A 198 -28.70 -24.12 -11.96
N SER A 199 -28.98 -25.33 -11.46
CA SER A 199 -28.49 -25.75 -10.13
C SER A 199 -26.97 -25.78 -10.08
N PHE A 200 -26.35 -26.25 -11.17
CA PHE A 200 -24.90 -26.30 -11.28
C PHE A 200 -24.28 -24.93 -11.49
N GLU A 201 -24.88 -24.08 -12.34
CA GLU A 201 -24.49 -22.68 -12.50
C GLU A 201 -24.46 -21.95 -11.16
N THR A 202 -25.47 -22.16 -10.32
CA THR A 202 -25.56 -21.59 -8.96
C THR A 202 -24.37 -22.02 -8.09
N CYS A 203 -24.00 -23.31 -8.14
CA CYS A 203 -22.81 -23.81 -7.43
C CYS A 203 -21.51 -23.21 -7.99
N ILE A 204 -21.39 -23.05 -9.31
CA ILE A 204 -20.21 -22.44 -9.94
C ILE A 204 -20.08 -20.97 -9.55
N ARG A 205 -21.18 -20.20 -9.61
CA ARG A 205 -21.24 -18.82 -9.14
C ARG A 205 -20.72 -18.70 -7.71
N TYR A 206 -21.13 -19.59 -6.81
CA TYR A 206 -20.62 -19.64 -5.43
C TYR A 206 -19.12 -19.92 -5.34
N LEU A 207 -18.62 -20.92 -6.08
CA LEU A 207 -17.18 -21.25 -6.11
C LEU A 207 -16.34 -20.06 -6.59
N TYR A 208 -16.87 -19.29 -7.54
CA TYR A 208 -16.26 -18.09 -8.14
C TYR A 208 -16.57 -16.79 -7.40
N LEU A 209 -17.13 -16.87 -6.19
CA LEU A 209 -17.43 -15.71 -5.35
C LEU A 209 -18.45 -14.75 -5.95
N ALA A 210 -19.29 -15.16 -6.89
CA ALA A 210 -20.47 -14.39 -7.24
C ALA A 210 -21.49 -14.42 -6.09
N GLU A 211 -22.37 -13.42 -6.03
CA GLU A 211 -23.51 -13.45 -5.11
C GLU A 211 -24.53 -14.47 -5.59
N VAL A 212 -25.10 -15.23 -4.64
CA VAL A 212 -25.98 -16.36 -4.92
C VAL A 212 -27.20 -16.27 -4.00
N GLY A 213 -28.40 -16.18 -4.58
CA GLY A 213 -29.66 -16.20 -3.81
C GLY A 213 -30.78 -15.31 -4.33
N ALA A 214 -30.47 -14.16 -4.94
CA ALA A 214 -31.49 -13.21 -5.41
C ALA A 214 -32.34 -13.71 -6.59
N ASP A 215 -31.81 -14.65 -7.38
CA ASP A 215 -32.34 -14.99 -8.71
C ASP A 215 -33.21 -16.26 -8.74
N LEU A 216 -33.39 -16.96 -7.61
CA LEU A 216 -33.99 -18.31 -7.61
C LEU A 216 -35.52 -18.34 -7.66
N GLY A 217 -36.21 -17.26 -7.28
CA GLY A 217 -37.68 -17.21 -7.23
C GLY A 217 -38.31 -18.15 -6.19
N GLU A 218 -39.65 -18.19 -6.14
CA GLU A 218 -40.42 -19.01 -5.19
C GLU A 218 -41.28 -20.10 -5.87
N ASP A 219 -41.21 -20.21 -7.19
CA ASP A 219 -42.06 -21.09 -7.99
C ASP A 219 -41.65 -22.58 -7.89
N GLU A 220 -42.46 -23.50 -8.42
CA GLU A 220 -42.16 -24.95 -8.39
C GLU A 220 -40.81 -25.29 -9.06
N ASP A 221 -40.43 -24.55 -10.09
CA ASP A 221 -39.12 -24.69 -10.74
C ASP A 221 -37.96 -24.33 -9.77
N ALA A 222 -38.15 -23.33 -8.91
CA ALA A 222 -37.19 -22.94 -7.89
C ALA A 222 -36.93 -24.10 -6.90
N LYS A 223 -37.98 -24.85 -6.52
CA LYS A 223 -37.84 -26.03 -5.64
C LYS A 223 -37.04 -27.15 -6.29
N VAL A 224 -37.22 -27.37 -7.59
CA VAL A 224 -36.44 -28.36 -8.35
C VAL A 224 -34.97 -27.93 -8.40
N ILE A 225 -34.71 -26.64 -8.67
CA ILE A 225 -33.36 -26.07 -8.70
C ILE A 225 -32.69 -26.20 -7.32
N LEU A 226 -33.37 -25.82 -6.24
CA LEU A 226 -32.89 -25.94 -4.86
C LEU A 226 -32.58 -27.40 -4.48
N THR A 227 -33.41 -28.35 -4.91
CA THR A 227 -33.15 -29.78 -4.70
C THR A 227 -31.90 -30.24 -5.46
N GLY A 228 -31.67 -29.73 -6.66
CA GLY A 228 -30.44 -29.94 -7.41
C GLY A 228 -29.23 -29.35 -6.70
N ILE A 229 -29.36 -28.14 -6.15
CA ILE A 229 -28.30 -27.47 -5.37
C ILE A 229 -27.96 -28.24 -4.10
N ASP A 230 -28.93 -28.76 -3.33
CA ASP A 230 -28.64 -29.60 -2.15
C ASP A 230 -27.79 -30.82 -2.54
N LYS A 231 -28.21 -31.56 -3.58
CA LYS A 231 -27.48 -32.74 -4.08
C LYS A 231 -26.06 -32.39 -4.51
N LEU A 232 -25.90 -31.32 -5.28
CA LEU A 232 -24.60 -30.84 -5.74
C LEU A 232 -23.74 -30.34 -4.60
N SER A 233 -24.29 -29.59 -3.65
CA SER A 233 -23.54 -29.04 -2.52
C SER A 233 -22.93 -30.14 -1.66
N ARG A 234 -23.64 -31.26 -1.48
CA ARG A 234 -23.12 -32.44 -0.80
C ARG A 234 -22.05 -33.15 -1.62
N GLN A 235 -22.29 -33.32 -2.93
CA GLN A 235 -21.34 -33.99 -3.82
C GLN A 235 -20.03 -33.21 -3.97
N LEU A 236 -20.12 -31.89 -4.12
CA LEU A 236 -19.00 -30.96 -4.27
C LEU A 236 -18.37 -30.55 -2.93
N GLU A 237 -18.96 -30.99 -1.81
CA GLU A 237 -18.52 -30.69 -0.44
C GLU A 237 -18.51 -29.19 -0.11
N ILE A 238 -19.51 -28.46 -0.61
CA ILE A 238 -19.77 -27.03 -0.38
C ILE A 238 -21.11 -26.81 0.32
N GLN A 239 -21.37 -27.59 1.37
CA GLN A 239 -22.66 -27.61 2.08
C GLN A 239 -23.07 -26.24 2.64
N GLN A 240 -22.10 -25.35 2.89
CA GLN A 240 -22.39 -23.98 3.34
C GLN A 240 -23.26 -23.23 2.34
N LEU A 241 -23.04 -23.38 1.03
CA LEU A 241 -23.87 -22.74 -0.01
C LEU A 241 -25.37 -23.01 0.23
N PHE A 242 -25.72 -24.27 0.46
CA PHE A 242 -27.12 -24.64 0.64
C PHE A 242 -27.67 -24.09 1.96
N GLN A 243 -26.87 -24.06 3.03
CA GLN A 243 -27.26 -23.44 4.30
C GLN A 243 -27.48 -21.94 4.16
N ASP A 244 -26.61 -21.24 3.43
CA ASP A 244 -26.70 -19.80 3.20
C ASP A 244 -27.92 -19.44 2.35
N LEU A 245 -28.26 -20.27 1.36
CA LEU A 245 -29.46 -20.12 0.53
C LEU A 245 -30.76 -20.34 1.31
N LEU A 246 -30.78 -21.32 2.23
CA LEU A 246 -31.95 -21.57 3.07
C LEU A 246 -32.11 -20.53 4.20
N ALA A 247 -31.04 -19.83 4.54
CA ALA A 247 -31.05 -18.84 5.61
C ALA A 247 -31.81 -17.57 5.18
N SER A 248 -33.15 -17.62 5.22
CA SER A 248 -33.98 -16.41 5.14
C SER A 248 -33.78 -15.59 6.42
N GLY A 249 -33.32 -14.36 6.29
CA GLY A 249 -33.04 -13.51 7.44
C GLY A 249 -32.72 -12.09 7.04
N ASP A 250 -32.57 -11.26 8.07
CA ASP A 250 -32.20 -9.85 8.01
C ASP A 250 -31.03 -9.60 7.03
N ARG A 251 -31.11 -8.49 6.29
CA ARG A 251 -30.13 -8.05 5.28
C ARG A 251 -28.71 -8.05 5.87
N ARG A 252 -28.59 -7.74 7.15
CA ARG A 252 -27.33 -7.74 7.90
C ARG A 252 -26.70 -9.13 8.05
N GLN A 253 -27.49 -10.16 8.35
CA GLN A 253 -26.97 -11.53 8.44
C GLN A 253 -26.49 -12.06 7.08
N ALA A 254 -27.20 -11.69 6.00
CA ALA A 254 -26.78 -12.05 4.65
C ALA A 254 -25.41 -11.43 4.31
N ARG A 255 -25.16 -10.17 4.68
CA ARG A 255 -23.86 -9.51 4.52
C ARG A 255 -22.77 -10.16 5.34
N GLN A 256 -23.01 -10.44 6.62
CA GLN A 256 -22.02 -11.10 7.46
C GLN A 256 -21.60 -12.45 6.85
N ARG A 257 -22.56 -13.27 6.42
CA ARG A 257 -22.27 -14.54 5.73
C ARG A 257 -21.44 -14.33 4.47
N ARG A 258 -21.78 -13.29 3.69
CA ARG A 258 -21.03 -12.94 2.48
C ARG A 258 -19.58 -12.56 2.80
N THR A 259 -19.35 -11.69 3.77
CA THR A 259 -18.00 -11.28 4.21
C THR A 259 -17.22 -12.47 4.74
N ASP A 260 -17.84 -13.30 5.58
CA ASP A 260 -17.22 -14.50 6.14
C ASP A 260 -16.86 -15.52 5.04
N GLU A 261 -17.69 -15.66 4.00
CA GLU A 261 -17.41 -16.54 2.86
C GLU A 261 -16.30 -16.00 1.96
N VAL A 262 -16.27 -14.70 1.68
CA VAL A 262 -15.18 -14.08 0.91
C VAL A 262 -13.85 -14.24 1.65
N GLN A 263 -13.84 -14.02 2.97
CA GLN A 263 -12.65 -14.24 3.80
C GLN A 263 -12.22 -15.71 3.77
N ARG A 264 -13.15 -16.66 3.96
CA ARG A 264 -12.85 -18.09 3.87
C ARG A 264 -12.25 -18.47 2.53
N SER A 265 -12.77 -17.91 1.44
CA SER A 265 -12.22 -18.15 0.10
C SER A 265 -10.81 -17.62 -0.06
N ARG A 266 -10.51 -16.45 0.50
CA ARG A 266 -9.17 -15.86 0.49
C ARG A 266 -8.19 -16.75 1.24
N ASP A 267 -8.59 -17.28 2.39
CA ASP A 267 -7.76 -18.22 3.17
C ASP A 267 -7.52 -19.52 2.40
N GLN A 268 -8.53 -20.05 1.72
CA GLN A 268 -8.39 -21.23 0.86
C GLN A 268 -7.45 -20.97 -0.31
N LEU A 269 -7.58 -19.84 -1.01
CA LEU A 269 -6.68 -19.44 -2.10
C LEU A 269 -5.24 -19.25 -1.59
N SER A 270 -5.06 -18.66 -0.42
CA SER A 270 -3.74 -18.47 0.21
C SER A 270 -3.05 -19.82 0.48
N ASN A 271 -3.75 -20.74 1.14
CA ASN A 271 -3.22 -22.09 1.40
C ASN A 271 -2.91 -22.83 0.10
N TRP A 272 -3.81 -22.76 -0.88
CA TRP A 272 -3.59 -23.40 -2.18
C TRP A 272 -2.39 -22.81 -2.91
N PHE A 273 -2.24 -21.48 -2.91
CA PHE A 273 -1.09 -20.78 -3.50
C PHE A 273 0.24 -21.21 -2.87
N LEU A 274 0.30 -21.29 -1.53
CA LEU A 274 1.48 -21.76 -0.81
C LEU A 274 1.84 -23.20 -1.19
N ASP A 275 0.85 -24.10 -1.18
CA ASP A 275 1.06 -25.53 -1.41
C ASP A 275 1.35 -25.90 -2.87
N ASN A 276 0.90 -25.08 -3.84
CA ASN A 276 0.98 -25.40 -5.25
C ASN A 276 1.95 -24.48 -6.02
N VAL A 277 1.87 -23.16 -5.85
CA VAL A 277 2.72 -22.22 -6.62
C VAL A 277 4.08 -22.08 -5.96
N LEU A 278 4.12 -21.62 -4.70
CA LEU A 278 5.39 -21.32 -4.03
C LEU A 278 6.21 -22.59 -3.76
N LYS A 279 5.56 -23.68 -3.34
CA LYS A 279 6.23 -24.96 -3.12
C LYS A 279 6.88 -25.56 -4.38
N HIS A 280 6.35 -25.27 -5.57
CA HIS A 280 6.86 -25.82 -6.83
C HIS A 280 7.73 -24.82 -7.62
N ARG A 281 8.10 -23.69 -7.03
CA ARG A 281 9.09 -22.78 -7.64
C ARG A 281 10.41 -23.53 -7.84
N THR A 282 11.08 -23.25 -8.95
CA THR A 282 12.31 -23.96 -9.33
C THR A 282 13.44 -22.98 -9.56
N THR A 283 14.58 -23.21 -8.91
CA THR A 283 15.80 -22.43 -9.12
C THR A 283 16.66 -23.07 -10.19
N VAL A 284 17.10 -22.28 -11.17
CA VAL A 284 17.88 -22.72 -12.33
C VAL A 284 19.01 -21.71 -12.57
N GLU A 285 20.16 -22.18 -13.04
CA GLU A 285 21.22 -21.26 -13.50
C GLU A 285 20.69 -20.37 -14.65
N THR A 286 20.91 -19.07 -14.57
CA THR A 286 20.37 -18.05 -15.48
C THR A 286 20.65 -18.35 -16.95
N GLU A 287 21.83 -18.90 -17.27
CA GLU A 287 22.22 -19.30 -18.63
C GLU A 287 21.39 -20.47 -19.20
N LYS A 288 20.88 -21.34 -18.32
CA LYS A 288 20.13 -22.55 -18.68
C LYS A 288 18.62 -22.35 -18.72
N VAL A 289 18.12 -21.19 -18.28
CA VAL A 289 16.67 -20.93 -18.15
C VAL A 289 15.93 -21.10 -19.47
N ASN A 290 16.50 -20.64 -20.59
CA ASN A 290 15.87 -20.77 -21.91
C ASN A 290 15.75 -22.24 -22.38
N GLY A 291 16.47 -23.17 -21.75
CA GLY A 291 16.39 -24.60 -22.00
C GLY A 291 15.31 -25.33 -21.18
N VAL A 292 14.72 -24.67 -20.18
CA VAL A 292 13.69 -25.26 -19.31
C VAL A 292 12.43 -25.51 -20.13
N LYS A 293 11.92 -26.74 -20.03
CA LYS A 293 10.69 -27.19 -20.71
C LYS A 293 9.74 -27.71 -19.66
N TRP A 294 8.62 -27.02 -19.48
CA TRP A 294 7.56 -27.41 -18.55
C TRP A 294 6.31 -27.73 -19.35
N ASP A 295 5.79 -28.94 -19.22
CA ASP A 295 4.61 -29.37 -19.96
C ASP A 295 3.33 -28.74 -19.38
N ARG A 296 2.36 -28.46 -20.26
CA ARG A 296 1.04 -27.95 -19.83
C ARG A 296 0.27 -28.93 -18.94
N ASP A 297 0.51 -30.22 -19.12
CA ASP A 297 -0.07 -31.27 -18.28
C ASP A 297 0.74 -31.38 -16.98
N ASN A 298 0.46 -30.47 -16.05
CA ASN A 298 1.09 -30.45 -14.73
C ASN A 298 0.04 -30.52 -13.61
N SER A 299 0.44 -31.04 -12.45
CA SER A 299 -0.45 -31.32 -11.31
C SER A 299 -0.99 -30.07 -10.62
N ILE A 300 -0.39 -28.90 -10.88
CA ILE A 300 -0.75 -27.62 -10.27
C ILE A 300 -1.53 -26.73 -11.22
N PHE A 301 -1.82 -27.18 -12.45
CA PHE A 301 -2.59 -26.47 -13.47
C PHE A 301 -1.97 -25.13 -13.92
N ALA A 302 -0.66 -24.97 -13.76
CA ALA A 302 0.05 -23.78 -14.21
C ALA A 302 0.05 -23.70 -15.74
N ASP A 303 -0.16 -22.50 -16.27
CA ASP A 303 -0.22 -22.21 -17.71
C ASP A 303 0.83 -21.19 -18.18
N VAL A 304 1.64 -20.67 -17.24
CA VAL A 304 2.77 -19.75 -17.49
C VAL A 304 3.82 -19.87 -16.39
N LEU A 305 5.08 -19.57 -16.70
CA LEU A 305 6.18 -19.43 -15.74
C LEU A 305 6.62 -17.98 -15.65
N LEU A 306 6.61 -17.39 -14.46
CA LEU A 306 7.28 -16.11 -14.22
C LEU A 306 8.72 -16.36 -13.80
N ARG A 307 9.64 -15.53 -14.27
CA ARG A 307 11.07 -15.60 -13.94
C ARG A 307 11.50 -14.32 -13.25
N ALA A 308 12.17 -14.46 -12.11
CA ALA A 308 12.97 -13.42 -11.48
C ALA A 308 14.42 -13.88 -11.40
N ASP A 309 15.35 -12.95 -11.56
CA ASP A 309 16.79 -13.21 -11.51
C ASP A 309 17.35 -12.75 -10.16
N GLU A 310 18.24 -13.54 -9.56
CA GLU A 310 18.97 -13.08 -8.38
C GLU A 310 19.90 -11.92 -8.74
N ASP A 311 19.98 -10.95 -7.84
CA ASP A 311 20.88 -9.82 -7.96
C ASP A 311 22.34 -10.29 -8.00
N ASP A 312 23.17 -9.57 -8.73
CA ASP A 312 24.60 -9.83 -8.74
C ASP A 312 25.13 -9.50 -7.33
N GLN A 313 25.24 -10.50 -6.45
CA GLN A 313 26.00 -10.36 -5.20
C GLN A 313 27.45 -10.00 -5.58
N GLU A 314 27.79 -8.72 -5.54
CA GLU A 314 29.17 -8.31 -5.34
C GLU A 314 29.53 -8.83 -3.95
N ASP A 315 30.51 -9.73 -3.85
CA ASP A 315 30.91 -10.36 -2.59
C ASP A 315 31.25 -9.28 -1.54
N GLU A 316 30.28 -8.92 -0.67
CA GLU A 316 30.44 -7.93 0.41
C GLU A 316 31.45 -8.36 1.49
N ASP A 317 31.92 -9.61 1.43
CA ASP A 317 32.90 -10.20 2.35
C ASP A 317 34.28 -9.52 2.33
N GLU A 318 34.59 -8.62 1.38
CA GLU A 318 35.93 -7.98 1.30
C GLU A 318 36.09 -6.65 2.06
N THR A 319 35.02 -6.04 2.59
CA THR A 319 35.15 -4.72 3.26
C THR A 319 35.64 -4.78 4.72
N ALA A 320 35.59 -5.94 5.36
CA ALA A 320 36.02 -6.10 6.75
C ALA A 320 37.53 -6.37 6.93
N GLU A 321 38.20 -7.05 6.00
CA GLU A 321 39.63 -7.42 6.13
C GLU A 321 40.59 -6.47 5.38
N ALA A 322 40.11 -5.67 4.43
CA ALA A 322 40.98 -4.80 3.62
C ALA A 322 41.36 -3.46 4.28
N LYS A 323 40.77 -3.07 5.42
CA LYS A 323 41.13 -1.83 6.15
C LYS A 323 42.47 -1.91 6.90
N ALA A 324 43.15 -3.07 6.93
CA ALA A 324 44.37 -3.27 7.72
C ALA A 324 45.71 -3.12 6.95
N ALA A 325 45.72 -2.86 5.64
CA ALA A 325 46.98 -2.75 4.90
C ALA A 325 46.99 -1.58 3.91
N ARG A 326 47.46 -0.42 4.35
CA ARG A 326 47.93 0.65 3.45
C ARG A 326 49.29 0.23 2.86
N PRO A 327 49.46 0.08 1.54
CA PRO A 327 50.78 -0.07 0.96
C PRO A 327 51.40 1.33 0.76
N GLU A 328 52.55 1.56 1.39
CA GLU A 328 53.40 2.72 1.14
C GLU A 328 53.85 2.77 -0.33
N ARG A 329 53.71 3.93 -0.96
CA ARG A 329 54.22 4.22 -2.31
C ARG A 329 55.75 4.29 -2.29
N ARG A 330 56.41 3.51 -3.16
CA ARG A 330 57.81 3.73 -3.56
C ARG A 330 57.89 3.88 -5.08
N THR A 331 57.90 5.12 -5.56
CA THR A 331 58.73 5.62 -6.69
C THR A 331 58.35 7.06 -7.04
N GLU A 332 59.37 7.90 -7.27
CA GLU A 332 59.28 9.27 -7.78
C GLU A 332 59.23 9.29 -9.32
N GLY A 333 58.35 10.10 -9.92
CA GLY A 333 58.30 10.34 -11.38
C GLY A 333 57.04 11.10 -11.83
N ALA A 334 57.20 12.00 -12.81
CA ALA A 334 56.21 12.98 -13.25
C ALA A 334 55.06 12.39 -14.11
N LEU A 335 53.84 12.90 -13.88
CA LEU A 335 52.63 12.58 -14.64
C LEU A 335 52.46 13.57 -15.80
N ASP A 336 52.57 13.09 -17.04
CA ASP A 336 52.10 13.82 -18.23
C ASP A 336 50.95 13.04 -18.88
N GLY A 337 49.76 13.66 -18.91
CA GLY A 337 48.58 13.18 -19.64
C GLY A 337 47.26 13.81 -19.18
N ILE A 338 46.81 14.84 -19.90
CA ILE A 338 45.51 15.55 -19.78
C ILE A 338 44.37 14.73 -20.46
N PRO A 339 43.09 14.89 -20.05
CA PRO A 339 42.08 13.84 -19.98
C PRO A 339 41.10 13.79 -21.16
N VAL A 340 40.51 12.62 -21.42
CA VAL A 340 39.32 12.44 -22.27
C VAL A 340 38.41 11.42 -21.61
N GLY A 341 37.20 11.84 -21.24
CA GLY A 341 36.19 10.98 -20.62
C GLY A 341 35.52 10.04 -21.61
N HIS A 342 35.17 8.85 -21.12
CA HIS A 342 33.99 8.05 -21.48
C HIS A 342 33.81 6.98 -20.39
N PHE A 343 32.67 7.03 -19.69
CA PHE A 343 32.26 6.01 -18.71
C PHE A 343 31.97 4.69 -19.43
N GLN A 344 32.97 3.83 -19.51
CA GLN A 344 32.79 2.38 -19.63
C GLN A 344 33.63 1.76 -18.53
N LYS A 345 32.97 1.10 -17.57
CA LYS A 345 33.59 0.26 -16.54
C LYS A 345 34.42 -0.83 -17.25
N GLN A 346 35.68 -0.53 -17.57
CA GLN A 346 36.63 -1.52 -18.06
C GLN A 346 37.10 -2.32 -16.84
N ALA A 347 36.61 -3.54 -16.77
CA ALA A 347 37.04 -4.56 -15.85
C ALA A 347 38.57 -4.71 -15.88
N SER A 348 39.23 -4.26 -14.82
CA SER A 348 40.54 -4.75 -14.42
C SER A 348 40.38 -6.23 -14.04
N ARG A 349 40.58 -7.10 -15.02
CA ARG A 349 40.54 -8.56 -14.87
C ARG A 349 41.63 -9.01 -13.90
N SER A 350 41.25 -9.22 -12.64
CA SER A 350 41.95 -10.13 -11.76
C SER A 350 41.53 -11.56 -12.11
N THR A 351 42.47 -12.33 -12.66
CA THR A 351 42.29 -13.74 -12.98
C THR A 351 42.49 -14.58 -11.73
N SER A 352 41.43 -14.91 -11.00
CA SER A 352 41.22 -16.20 -10.29
C SER A 352 40.24 -16.10 -9.11
N ARG A 353 38.94 -16.05 -9.38
CA ARG A 353 37.92 -16.64 -8.47
C ARG A 353 36.67 -16.92 -9.30
N ALA A 354 36.19 -18.15 -9.24
CA ALA A 354 35.00 -18.56 -9.99
C ALA A 354 33.78 -17.86 -9.38
N ARG A 355 33.22 -16.88 -10.08
CA ARG A 355 31.91 -16.30 -9.73
C ARG A 355 30.89 -17.43 -9.66
N ARG A 356 30.09 -17.47 -8.59
CA ARG A 356 28.94 -18.38 -8.54
C ARG A 356 28.06 -18.10 -9.76
N PRO A 357 27.57 -19.13 -10.46
CA PRO A 357 26.68 -18.90 -11.59
C PRO A 357 25.42 -18.20 -11.10
N ARG A 358 25.02 -17.11 -11.79
CA ARG A 358 23.77 -16.40 -11.51
C ARG A 358 22.61 -17.38 -11.52
N GLN A 359 21.68 -17.21 -10.59
CA GLN A 359 20.50 -18.05 -10.50
C GLN A 359 19.25 -17.26 -10.84
N SER A 360 18.28 -17.97 -11.38
CA SER A 360 16.96 -17.48 -11.72
C SER A 360 15.93 -18.39 -11.08
N VAL A 361 14.88 -17.80 -10.51
CA VAL A 361 13.78 -18.54 -9.91
C VAL A 361 12.57 -18.48 -10.84
N LEU A 362 12.03 -19.66 -11.14
CA LEU A 362 10.85 -19.85 -11.98
C LEU A 362 9.64 -20.18 -11.12
N PHE A 363 8.59 -19.36 -11.22
CA PHE A 363 7.34 -19.50 -10.50
C PHE A 363 6.23 -20.02 -11.44
N PRO A 364 5.69 -21.22 -11.22
CA PRO A 364 4.57 -21.74 -12.01
C PRO A 364 3.26 -21.10 -11.59
N CYS A 365 2.69 -20.29 -12.48
CA CYS A 365 1.57 -19.40 -12.19
C CYS A 365 0.38 -19.65 -13.13
N HIS A 366 -0.73 -18.99 -12.81
CA HIS A 366 -1.97 -19.01 -13.59
C HIS A 366 -2.17 -17.66 -14.25
N ARG A 367 -2.27 -17.60 -15.57
CA ARG A 367 -2.59 -16.37 -16.33
C ARG A 367 -3.84 -15.75 -15.74
N ALA A 368 -4.86 -16.56 -15.43
CA ALA A 368 -6.11 -16.14 -14.79
C ALA A 368 -5.89 -15.23 -13.57
N MET A 369 -4.89 -15.50 -12.71
CA MET A 369 -4.58 -14.66 -11.55
C MET A 369 -3.69 -13.47 -11.91
N LEU A 370 -2.78 -13.64 -12.86
CA LEU A 370 -1.91 -12.56 -13.35
C LEU A 370 -2.68 -11.44 -14.07
N LEU A 371 -3.86 -11.72 -14.61
CA LEU A 371 -4.75 -10.72 -15.24
C LEU A 371 -5.18 -9.58 -14.33
N ARG A 372 -4.93 -9.66 -13.02
CA ARG A 372 -5.13 -8.53 -12.09
C ARG A 372 -4.15 -7.36 -12.33
N SER A 373 -3.10 -7.60 -13.11
CA SER A 373 -2.20 -6.57 -13.63
C SER A 373 -2.57 -6.26 -15.07
N GLU A 374 -2.74 -4.97 -15.38
CA GLU A 374 -3.06 -4.52 -16.73
C GLU A 374 -1.96 -4.87 -17.74
N VAL A 375 -0.70 -4.90 -17.28
CA VAL A 375 0.47 -5.29 -18.08
C VAL A 375 0.32 -6.73 -18.55
N PHE A 376 0.05 -7.67 -17.62
CA PHE A 376 -0.17 -9.07 -17.98
C PHE A 376 -1.46 -9.26 -18.79
N ALA A 377 -2.54 -8.55 -18.47
CA ALA A 377 -3.78 -8.62 -19.24
C ALA A 377 -3.58 -8.23 -20.70
N THR A 378 -2.83 -7.15 -20.94
CA THR A 378 -2.48 -6.69 -22.29
C THR A 378 -1.54 -7.67 -22.98
N MET A 379 -0.48 -8.11 -22.28
CA MET A 379 0.52 -9.07 -22.78
C MET A 379 -0.12 -10.38 -23.23
N PHE A 380 -1.09 -10.90 -22.47
CA PHE A 380 -1.75 -12.17 -22.76
C PHE A 380 -2.85 -12.06 -23.81
N ALA A 381 -3.41 -10.87 -24.07
CA ALA A 381 -4.41 -10.63 -25.12
C ALA A 381 -3.78 -10.36 -26.50
N SER A 382 -2.65 -9.66 -26.54
CA SER A 382 -1.41 -10.24 -27.06
C SER A 382 -1.37 -11.17 -28.29
N PRO A 383 -1.10 -10.74 -29.55
CA PRO A 383 -0.65 -11.71 -30.56
C PRO A 383 0.82 -12.13 -30.41
N PHE A 384 1.57 -11.58 -29.43
CA PHE A 384 2.96 -11.93 -29.18
C PHE A 384 3.11 -13.32 -28.54
N ARG A 385 4.35 -13.80 -28.43
CA ARG A 385 4.71 -15.16 -27.98
C ARG A 385 4.06 -15.52 -26.64
N GLU A 386 3.98 -14.57 -25.73
CA GLU A 386 3.44 -14.70 -24.37
C GLU A 386 1.91 -14.89 -24.38
N GLY A 387 1.23 -14.35 -25.39
CA GLY A 387 -0.21 -14.53 -25.59
C GLY A 387 -0.59 -15.86 -26.24
N GLN A 388 0.34 -16.44 -27.01
CA GLN A 388 0.12 -17.66 -27.80
C GLN A 388 0.25 -18.95 -26.98
N GLU A 389 -0.56 -19.95 -27.34
CA GLU A 389 -0.41 -21.30 -26.80
C GLU A 389 0.77 -22.04 -27.43
N SER A 390 1.49 -22.76 -26.59
CA SER A 390 2.65 -23.56 -26.99
C SER A 390 2.63 -24.89 -26.26
N ARG A 391 3.39 -25.88 -26.75
CA ARG A 391 3.53 -27.19 -26.10
C ARG A 391 4.02 -27.07 -24.66
N HIS A 392 4.98 -26.18 -24.42
CA HIS A 392 5.55 -25.94 -23.09
C HIS A 392 5.09 -24.58 -22.56
N LEU A 393 5.12 -24.41 -21.25
CA LEU A 393 4.79 -23.14 -20.61
C LEU A 393 5.74 -22.04 -21.07
N GLN A 394 5.20 -20.86 -21.35
CA GLN A 394 6.01 -19.69 -21.70
C GLN A 394 6.67 -19.14 -20.44
N ILE A 395 7.94 -18.76 -20.55
CA ILE A 395 8.70 -18.11 -19.48
C ILE A 395 8.66 -16.60 -19.71
N VAL A 396 8.09 -15.87 -18.77
CA VAL A 396 7.98 -14.41 -18.79
C VAL A 396 8.91 -13.82 -17.73
N PRO A 397 9.97 -13.08 -18.13
CA PRO A 397 10.84 -12.41 -17.18
C PRO A 397 10.13 -11.21 -16.55
N VAL A 398 10.35 -11.02 -15.25
CA VAL A 398 9.93 -9.86 -14.48
C VAL A 398 11.21 -9.25 -13.90
N ASP A 399 11.38 -7.94 -14.10
CA ASP A 399 12.58 -7.22 -13.68
C ASP A 399 12.50 -6.88 -12.18
N CYS A 400 12.72 -7.90 -11.35
CA CYS A 400 12.80 -7.79 -9.90
C CYS A 400 13.51 -9.01 -9.29
N SER A 401 13.86 -8.90 -8.01
CA SER A 401 14.43 -10.02 -7.26
C SER A 401 13.39 -11.13 -7.01
N PRO A 402 13.82 -12.38 -6.76
CA PRO A 402 12.88 -13.48 -6.49
C PRO A 402 11.99 -13.25 -5.26
N GLU A 403 12.50 -12.55 -4.24
CA GLU A 403 11.74 -12.21 -3.04
C GLU A 403 10.63 -11.20 -3.34
N VAL A 404 10.93 -10.18 -4.15
CA VAL A 404 9.92 -9.21 -4.62
C VAL A 404 8.84 -9.90 -5.46
N LEU A 405 9.24 -10.81 -6.37
CA LEU A 405 8.28 -11.54 -7.19
C LEU A 405 7.35 -12.43 -6.34
N GLU A 406 7.87 -13.05 -5.28
CA GLU A 406 7.07 -13.81 -4.31
C GLU A 406 6.04 -12.92 -3.59
N ILE A 407 6.43 -11.72 -3.15
CA ILE A 407 5.53 -10.73 -2.54
C ILE A 407 4.42 -10.33 -3.52
N ILE A 408 4.80 -10.01 -4.77
CA ILE A 408 3.84 -9.65 -5.83
C ILE A 408 2.87 -10.79 -6.08
N LEU A 409 3.36 -12.02 -6.24
CA LEU A 409 2.50 -13.18 -6.45
C LEU A 409 1.58 -13.42 -5.25
N THR A 410 2.08 -13.29 -4.02
CA THR A 410 1.26 -13.40 -2.81
C THR A 410 0.12 -12.39 -2.84
N PHE A 411 0.40 -11.14 -3.21
CA PHE A 411 -0.63 -10.12 -3.38
C PHE A 411 -1.62 -10.46 -4.51
N MET A 412 -1.15 -10.96 -5.64
CA MET A 412 -1.99 -11.31 -6.79
C MET A 412 -2.97 -12.44 -6.46
N TYR A 413 -2.58 -13.42 -5.64
CA TYR A 413 -3.44 -14.55 -5.26
C TYR A 413 -4.31 -14.28 -4.04
N THR A 414 -3.83 -13.45 -3.10
CA THR A 414 -4.49 -13.29 -1.80
C THR A 414 -4.96 -11.88 -1.52
N GLU A 415 -4.58 -10.87 -2.32
CA GLU A 415 -4.80 -9.44 -2.05
C GLU A 415 -4.17 -8.95 -0.73
N SER A 416 -3.33 -9.74 -0.07
CA SER A 416 -2.49 -9.31 1.06
C SER A 416 -1.06 -9.65 0.73
N ALA A 417 -0.13 -8.78 1.10
CA ALA A 417 1.26 -9.13 1.17
C ALA A 417 1.92 -8.27 2.24
N ASP A 418 2.53 -8.92 3.23
CA ASP A 418 3.34 -8.28 4.24
C ASP A 418 4.80 -8.38 3.80
N PHE A 419 5.57 -7.31 3.99
CA PHE A 419 6.98 -7.27 3.62
C PHE A 419 7.74 -6.26 4.50
N PRO A 420 9.03 -6.49 4.76
CA PRO A 420 9.85 -5.61 5.59
C PRO A 420 10.18 -4.29 4.88
N LEU A 421 10.61 -3.29 5.65
CA LEU A 421 11.00 -1.98 5.13
C LEU A 421 12.16 -2.06 4.12
N GLY A 422 13.13 -2.95 4.34
CA GLY A 422 14.32 -3.06 3.50
C GLY A 422 14.06 -3.46 2.05
N ILE A 423 12.92 -4.09 1.74
CA ILE A 423 12.54 -4.48 0.37
C ILE A 423 11.40 -3.61 -0.18
N ALA A 424 10.91 -2.64 0.62
CA ALA A 424 9.71 -1.89 0.28
C ALA A 424 9.89 -1.03 -0.98
N LEU A 425 11.10 -0.52 -1.21
CA LEU A 425 11.42 0.27 -2.41
C LEU A 425 11.37 -0.59 -3.68
N ASP A 426 11.93 -1.79 -3.63
CA ASP A 426 11.88 -2.71 -4.78
C ASP A 426 10.45 -3.19 -5.05
N VAL A 427 9.67 -3.44 -4.00
CA VAL A 427 8.24 -3.76 -4.12
C VAL A 427 7.47 -2.60 -4.74
N LEU A 428 7.76 -1.35 -4.33
CA LEU A 428 7.15 -0.15 -4.91
C LEU A 428 7.41 -0.07 -6.43
N ASN A 429 8.68 -0.18 -6.83
CA ASN A 429 9.11 -0.09 -8.22
C ASN A 429 8.50 -1.21 -9.08
N ALA A 430 8.55 -2.45 -8.58
CA ALA A 430 8.00 -3.60 -9.31
C ALA A 430 6.46 -3.56 -9.37
N ALA A 431 5.78 -3.07 -8.32
CA ALA A 431 4.33 -2.86 -8.34
C ALA A 431 3.92 -1.77 -9.33
N ASP A 432 4.69 -0.67 -9.42
CA ASP A 432 4.45 0.38 -10.42
C ASP A 432 4.68 -0.15 -11.84
N MET A 433 5.78 -0.86 -12.09
CA MET A 433 6.08 -1.51 -13.37
C MET A 433 4.95 -2.45 -13.83
N LEU A 434 4.34 -3.20 -12.91
CA LEU A 434 3.26 -4.14 -13.21
C LEU A 434 1.86 -3.52 -13.11
N PHE A 435 1.74 -2.21 -12.84
CA PHE A 435 0.47 -1.48 -12.71
C PHE A 435 -0.42 -2.09 -11.60
N ILE A 436 0.18 -2.43 -10.45
CA ILE A 436 -0.51 -2.98 -9.27
C ILE A 436 -0.67 -1.87 -8.22
N GLU A 437 -1.62 -0.98 -8.46
CA GLU A 437 -1.77 0.28 -7.72
C GLU A 437 -1.92 0.10 -6.20
N LYS A 438 -2.74 -0.87 -5.75
CA LYS A 438 -2.94 -1.14 -4.31
C LYS A 438 -1.63 -1.58 -3.62
N LEU A 439 -0.79 -2.37 -4.28
CA LEU A 439 0.47 -2.82 -3.71
C LEU A 439 1.50 -1.69 -3.69
N LYS A 440 1.52 -0.85 -4.74
CA LYS A 440 2.33 0.37 -4.80
C LYS A 440 2.00 1.32 -3.64
N GLN A 441 0.71 1.61 -3.44
CA GLN A 441 0.26 2.47 -2.34
C GLN A 441 0.63 1.92 -0.96
N ARG A 442 0.54 0.59 -0.79
CA ARG A 442 0.94 -0.08 0.45
C ARG A 442 2.44 0.03 0.72
N ALA A 443 3.28 -0.14 -0.30
CA ALA A 443 4.72 0.05 -0.19
C ALA A 443 5.07 1.50 0.18
N ALA A 444 4.46 2.47 -0.51
CA ALA A 444 4.67 3.90 -0.22
C ALA A 444 4.23 4.29 1.20
N LEU A 445 3.10 3.73 1.67
CA LEU A 445 2.64 3.93 3.05
C LEU A 445 3.65 3.35 4.05
N LEU A 446 4.17 2.15 3.80
CA LEU A 446 5.14 1.50 4.67
C LEU A 446 6.46 2.31 4.76
N ILE A 447 6.96 2.79 3.62
CA ILE A 447 8.15 3.65 3.54
C ILE A 447 7.94 4.94 4.34
N SER A 448 6.86 5.67 4.07
CA SER A 448 6.61 6.99 4.68
C SER A 448 6.21 6.94 6.17
N THR A 449 5.68 5.81 6.66
CA THR A 449 5.26 5.67 8.07
C THR A 449 6.37 5.10 8.97
N LEU A 450 7.04 4.03 8.55
CA LEU A 450 8.11 3.43 9.34
C LEU A 450 9.42 4.23 9.19
N GLY A 451 9.66 4.84 8.03
CA GLY A 451 10.75 5.80 7.86
C GLY A 451 10.60 7.06 8.73
N ALA A 452 9.37 7.42 9.12
CA ALA A 452 9.11 8.53 10.04
C ALA A 452 9.33 8.17 11.53
N GLY A 453 9.37 6.88 11.89
CA GLY A 453 9.60 6.43 13.27
C GLY A 453 10.96 6.85 13.84
N ALA A 454 11.94 7.10 12.97
CA ALA A 454 13.23 7.69 13.33
C ALA A 454 13.18 9.23 13.48
N SER A 455 12.19 9.91 12.88
CA SER A 455 12.10 11.37 12.86
C SER A 455 11.58 11.96 14.18
N VAL A 456 10.63 11.30 14.87
CA VAL A 456 10.05 11.81 16.13
C VAL A 456 11.04 11.67 17.30
N VAL A 457 11.91 10.66 17.28
CA VAL A 457 12.89 10.42 18.35
C VAL A 457 14.08 11.39 18.24
N GLU A 458 14.35 11.94 17.06
CA GLU A 458 15.56 12.72 16.77
C GLU A 458 15.38 14.24 16.73
N ALA A 459 14.15 14.78 16.77
CA ALA A 459 13.94 16.22 16.96
C ALA A 459 14.61 16.76 18.25
N ASN A 460 14.88 15.86 19.22
CA ASN A 460 15.59 16.11 20.47
C ASN A 460 17.10 15.83 20.41
N ASN A 461 17.64 15.35 19.27
CA ASN A 461 19.07 15.07 19.09
C ASN A 461 19.58 15.45 17.67
N PRO A 462 19.66 16.76 17.35
CA PRO A 462 20.03 17.25 16.01
C PRO A 462 21.47 16.94 15.56
N ARG A 463 22.31 16.34 16.42
CA ARG A 463 23.71 15.99 16.13
C ARG A 463 23.95 14.52 15.78
N GLY A 464 22.92 13.67 15.75
CA GLY A 464 23.00 12.33 15.17
C GLY A 464 23.97 11.36 15.87
N GLU A 465 24.05 11.36 17.21
CA GLU A 465 24.91 10.42 17.97
C GLU A 465 24.29 9.02 18.18
N THR A 466 23.24 8.65 17.44
CA THR A 466 22.68 7.29 17.50
C THR A 466 23.13 6.48 16.29
N GLU A 467 23.90 5.41 16.55
CA GLU A 467 24.35 4.37 15.61
C GLU A 467 23.18 3.52 15.04
N ALA A 468 22.07 4.15 14.65
CA ALA A 468 21.01 3.45 13.91
C ALA A 468 21.32 3.59 12.42
N GLU A 469 21.74 2.50 11.77
CA GLU A 469 21.86 2.46 10.32
C GLU A 469 20.48 2.75 9.71
N ASP A 470 20.39 3.80 8.89
CA ASP A 470 19.19 4.14 8.15
C ASP A 470 18.91 2.96 7.18
N LEU A 471 17.84 2.20 7.42
CA LEU A 471 17.47 1.01 6.64
C LEU A 471 17.08 1.31 5.18
N LEU A 472 16.92 2.60 4.84
CA LEU A 472 16.59 3.08 3.50
C LEU A 472 17.45 4.30 3.19
N ASP A 473 17.99 4.35 1.97
CA ASP A 473 18.59 5.56 1.43
C ASP A 473 17.50 6.55 1.05
N ILE A 474 17.51 7.73 1.68
CA ILE A 474 16.52 8.78 1.42
C ILE A 474 16.60 9.31 -0.01
N TYR A 475 17.78 9.31 -0.62
CA TYR A 475 17.95 9.75 -2.00
C TYR A 475 17.20 8.82 -2.97
N ASP A 476 17.27 7.52 -2.72
CA ASP A 476 16.55 6.52 -3.51
C ASP A 476 15.04 6.58 -3.26
N VAL A 477 14.59 6.92 -2.04
CA VAL A 477 13.17 7.16 -1.76
C VAL A 477 12.64 8.37 -2.54
N VAL A 478 13.39 9.48 -2.59
CA VAL A 478 12.98 10.67 -3.35
C VAL A 478 12.90 10.37 -4.84
N ARG A 479 13.93 9.71 -5.40
CA ARG A 479 13.94 9.30 -6.82
C ARG A 479 12.80 8.34 -7.14
N ALA A 480 12.54 7.37 -6.27
CA ALA A 480 11.41 6.46 -6.45
C ALA A 480 10.07 7.20 -6.37
N GLY A 481 9.92 8.19 -5.48
CA GLY A 481 8.75 9.07 -5.44
C GLY A 481 8.50 9.74 -6.79
N TRP A 482 9.56 10.28 -7.39
CA TRP A 482 9.52 10.93 -8.71
C TRP A 482 9.20 9.97 -9.86
N ASP A 483 9.83 8.80 -9.89
CA ASP A 483 9.70 7.83 -10.96
C ASP A 483 8.32 7.17 -10.95
N THR A 484 7.84 6.82 -9.75
CA THR A 484 6.53 6.18 -9.54
C THR A 484 5.37 7.18 -9.41
N ARG A 485 5.69 8.47 -9.40
CA ARG A 485 4.74 9.61 -9.23
C ARG A 485 3.92 9.51 -7.94
N VAL A 486 4.58 9.11 -6.86
CA VAL A 486 3.95 9.00 -5.55
C VAL A 486 4.34 10.23 -4.72
N HIS A 487 3.49 11.26 -4.78
CA HIS A 487 3.70 12.54 -4.09
C HIS A 487 4.00 12.39 -2.59
N ARG A 488 3.38 11.39 -1.94
CA ARG A 488 3.62 11.08 -0.52
C ARG A 488 5.09 10.79 -0.21
N LEU A 489 5.81 10.14 -1.13
CA LEU A 489 7.24 9.85 -0.96
C LEU A 489 8.10 11.07 -1.23
N GLU A 490 7.68 11.94 -2.15
CA GLU A 490 8.33 13.23 -2.42
C GLU A 490 8.27 14.12 -1.17
N GLU A 491 7.07 14.32 -0.61
CA GLU A 491 6.85 15.06 0.64
C GLU A 491 7.62 14.44 1.82
N PHE A 492 7.57 13.11 1.94
CA PHE A 492 8.30 12.40 2.99
C PHE A 492 9.81 12.62 2.86
N GLY A 493 10.36 12.50 1.66
CA GLY A 493 11.77 12.68 1.38
C GLY A 493 12.24 14.11 1.65
N ALA A 494 11.53 15.11 1.14
CA ALA A 494 11.83 16.52 1.38
C ALA A 494 11.77 16.88 2.86
N ARG A 495 10.72 16.43 3.57
CA ARG A 495 10.58 16.64 5.02
C ARG A 495 11.69 15.95 5.80
N TYR A 496 12.02 14.72 5.46
CA TYR A 496 13.08 13.97 6.15
C TYR A 496 14.44 14.66 6.00
N ILE A 497 14.76 15.15 4.78
CA ILE A 497 15.98 15.91 4.52
C ILE A 497 15.95 17.24 5.28
N ALA A 498 14.85 17.99 5.26
CA ALA A 498 14.73 19.29 5.94
C ALA A 498 14.96 19.19 7.47
N TYR A 499 14.47 18.11 8.10
CA TYR A 499 14.66 17.87 9.53
C TYR A 499 16.09 17.48 9.92
N ARG A 500 16.92 17.11 8.94
CA ARG A 500 18.32 16.69 9.12
C ARG A 500 19.25 17.41 8.13
N LEU A 501 18.89 18.61 7.71
CA LEU A 501 19.53 19.29 6.59
C LEU A 501 21.02 19.51 6.85
N GLU A 502 21.40 19.71 8.12
CA GLU A 502 22.78 19.83 8.58
C GLU A 502 23.68 18.64 8.15
N ARG A 503 23.10 17.43 8.05
CA ARG A 503 23.80 16.21 7.62
C ARG A 503 23.95 16.15 6.11
N TYR A 504 22.92 16.56 5.36
CA TYR A 504 22.81 16.34 3.91
C TYR A 504 23.33 17.50 3.05
N ILE A 505 23.29 18.74 3.54
CA ILE A 505 23.52 19.94 2.72
C ILE A 505 24.90 19.96 2.03
N ASP A 506 25.91 19.38 2.68
CA ASP A 506 27.28 19.33 2.17
C ASP A 506 27.58 18.06 1.34
N GLU A 507 26.69 17.07 1.34
CA GLU A 507 26.89 15.79 0.65
C GLU A 507 26.84 15.96 -0.89
N PRO A 508 27.74 15.28 -1.63
CA PRO A 508 27.77 15.37 -3.09
C PRO A 508 26.50 14.77 -3.72
N GLU A 509 25.90 13.75 -3.11
CA GLU A 509 24.67 13.12 -3.59
C GLU A 509 23.47 14.06 -3.48
N PHE A 510 23.39 14.88 -2.41
CA PHE A 510 22.36 15.92 -2.31
C PHE A 510 22.46 16.94 -3.45
N LYS A 511 23.69 17.37 -3.80
CA LYS A 511 23.92 18.28 -4.94
C LYS A 511 23.43 17.69 -6.26
N GLU A 512 23.69 16.41 -6.49
CA GLU A 512 23.19 15.72 -7.69
C GLU A 512 21.65 15.60 -7.66
N LEU A 513 21.05 15.27 -6.51
CA LEU A 513 19.59 15.20 -6.37
C LEU A 513 18.93 16.56 -6.66
N VAL A 514 19.50 17.68 -6.20
CA VAL A 514 19.02 19.03 -6.50
C VAL A 514 19.10 19.34 -7.99
N LYS A 515 20.20 18.96 -8.66
CA LYS A 515 20.32 19.07 -10.13
C LYS A 515 19.30 18.20 -10.87
N GLU A 516 19.04 16.98 -10.38
CA GLU A 516 18.01 16.10 -10.95
C GLU A 516 16.63 16.75 -10.85
N SER A 517 16.25 17.23 -9.65
CA SER A 517 15.00 17.98 -9.43
C SER A 517 14.87 19.17 -10.37
N ALA A 518 15.93 19.99 -10.45
CA ALA A 518 16.03 21.12 -11.36
C ALA A 518 15.74 20.76 -12.83
N ASN A 519 16.29 19.63 -13.31
CA ASN A 519 16.17 19.22 -14.71
C ASN A 519 14.81 18.59 -15.07
N ARG A 520 13.98 18.21 -14.09
CA ARG A 520 12.65 17.61 -14.34
C ARG A 520 11.66 18.62 -14.93
N ILE A 521 11.86 19.92 -14.69
CA ILE A 521 11.00 20.99 -15.19
C ILE A 521 11.43 21.40 -16.61
N LYS A 522 10.66 20.97 -17.62
CA LYS A 522 10.93 21.25 -19.05
C LYS A 522 10.84 22.74 -19.44
N ALA A 523 10.17 23.57 -18.64
CA ALA A 523 9.89 24.98 -18.92
C ALA A 523 10.38 25.91 -17.79
N ARG A 524 11.64 25.74 -17.34
CA ARG A 524 12.29 26.59 -16.33
C ARG A 524 12.28 28.10 -16.63
N GLN A 525 12.04 28.51 -17.88
CA GLN A 525 12.04 29.92 -18.25
C GLN A 525 10.87 30.72 -17.66
N GLU A 526 9.90 30.07 -17.01
CA GLU A 526 8.74 30.72 -16.39
C GLU A 526 8.75 30.72 -14.85
N THR A 527 9.62 29.92 -14.21
CA THR A 527 9.68 29.80 -12.74
C THR A 527 11.13 29.57 -12.28
N ASP A 528 11.66 30.47 -11.46
CA ASP A 528 13.00 30.37 -10.83
C ASP A 528 13.06 29.37 -9.66
N THR A 529 12.08 28.46 -9.59
CA THR A 529 11.85 27.54 -8.47
C THR A 529 12.42 26.14 -8.73
N VAL A 530 12.93 25.52 -7.68
CA VAL A 530 13.31 24.09 -7.67
C VAL A 530 12.41 23.40 -6.67
N GLU A 531 11.49 22.57 -7.17
CA GLU A 531 10.44 21.89 -6.37
C GLU A 531 11.00 21.28 -5.07
N LEU A 532 12.08 20.49 -5.16
CA LEU A 532 12.67 19.85 -3.98
C LEU A 532 13.21 20.87 -2.96
N ILE A 533 13.80 21.97 -3.42
CA ILE A 533 14.34 23.00 -2.53
C ILE A 533 13.21 23.79 -1.87
N ASP A 534 12.14 24.09 -2.61
CA ASP A 534 10.99 24.79 -2.05
C ASP A 534 10.27 23.93 -1.01
N ASP A 535 10.11 22.64 -1.25
CA ASP A 535 9.57 21.70 -0.26
C ASP A 535 10.48 21.63 0.97
N ILE A 536 11.81 21.56 0.78
CA ILE A 536 12.77 21.57 1.90
C ILE A 536 12.68 22.88 2.70
N ARG A 537 12.61 24.04 2.03
CA ARG A 537 12.44 25.35 2.69
C ARG A 537 11.13 25.41 3.48
N TYR A 538 10.04 24.90 2.91
CA TYR A 538 8.75 24.79 3.59
C TYR A 538 8.85 23.96 4.87
N TYR A 539 9.34 22.72 4.79
CA TYR A 539 9.46 21.84 5.96
C TYR A 539 10.51 22.30 6.96
N LEU A 540 11.56 23.01 6.51
CA LEU A 540 12.52 23.65 7.39
C LEU A 540 11.85 24.76 8.20
N SER A 541 11.00 25.58 7.56
CA SER A 541 10.22 26.60 8.29
C SER A 541 9.28 25.96 9.31
N GLU A 542 8.63 24.84 8.98
CA GLU A 542 7.75 24.09 9.89
C GLU A 542 8.51 23.54 11.11
N ARG A 543 9.70 22.96 10.89
CA ARG A 543 10.58 22.43 11.95
C ARG A 543 10.86 23.46 13.04
N PHE A 544 11.15 24.71 12.64
CA PHE A 544 11.43 25.79 13.59
C PHE A 544 10.13 26.44 14.10
N ARG A 545 9.06 26.52 13.30
CA ARG A 545 7.71 27.00 13.71
C ARG A 545 7.10 26.22 14.86
N LEU A 546 7.20 24.89 14.83
CA LEU A 546 6.71 24.01 15.90
C LEU A 546 7.34 24.30 17.27
N ARG A 547 8.54 24.88 17.32
CA ARG A 547 9.17 25.32 18.59
C ARG A 547 8.69 26.69 19.06
N PHE A 548 8.19 27.53 18.14
CA PHE A 548 7.66 28.86 18.47
C PHE A 548 6.21 28.78 19.01
N GLU A 549 5.39 27.85 18.52
CA GLU A 549 3.97 27.71 18.90
C GLU A 549 3.74 27.18 20.33
N ASP A 550 4.68 26.43 20.94
CA ASP A 550 4.57 25.89 22.30
C ASP A 550 4.58 26.96 23.44
N THR A 551 4.69 28.25 23.11
CA THR A 551 4.77 29.35 24.10
C THR A 551 3.53 30.25 24.20
N GLY A 552 2.42 29.93 23.52
CA GLY A 552 1.15 30.65 23.72
C GLY A 552 1.12 32.10 23.21
N PHE A 553 1.95 32.42 22.21
CA PHE A 553 1.90 33.69 21.47
C PHE A 553 0.99 33.57 20.24
N ASP A 554 -0.31 33.45 20.49
CA ASP A 554 -1.29 33.00 19.49
C ASP A 554 -2.10 34.14 18.81
N GLU A 555 -1.58 35.37 18.73
CA GLU A 555 -2.40 36.51 18.25
C GLU A 555 -1.79 37.41 17.15
N THR A 556 -0.71 37.04 16.45
CA THR A 556 -0.13 37.98 15.45
C THR A 556 0.41 37.41 14.14
N PHE A 557 0.33 36.10 13.88
CA PHE A 557 1.02 35.48 12.74
C PHE A 557 0.08 34.84 11.71
N ASP A 558 -0.92 35.59 11.26
CA ASP A 558 -1.64 35.25 10.01
C ASP A 558 -1.17 36.14 8.85
N GLU A 559 -0.73 35.45 7.78
CA GLU A 559 -0.51 35.93 6.40
C GLU A 559 0.65 36.90 6.11
N THR A 560 1.90 36.56 6.48
CA THR A 560 3.10 37.19 5.87
C THR A 560 4.01 36.18 5.15
N PRO A 561 4.45 36.45 3.90
CA PRO A 561 5.43 35.64 3.18
C PRO A 561 6.79 35.60 3.90
N ALA A 562 7.50 34.47 3.78
CA ALA A 562 8.79 34.22 4.45
C ALA A 562 9.86 35.31 4.20
N ASP A 563 9.84 35.96 3.04
CA ASP A 563 10.77 37.02 2.67
C ASP A 563 10.60 38.30 3.50
N GLN A 564 9.37 38.59 3.95
CA GLN A 564 9.11 39.76 4.82
C GLN A 564 9.53 39.50 6.27
N LEU A 565 9.47 38.24 6.72
CA LEU A 565 9.93 37.85 8.05
C LEU A 565 11.45 38.04 8.23
N ALA A 566 12.22 37.80 7.16
CA ALA A 566 13.67 37.97 7.17
C ALA A 566 14.10 39.44 7.23
N ASP A 567 13.32 40.36 6.66
CA ASP A 567 13.58 41.79 6.74
C ASP A 567 13.09 42.41 8.07
N ASP A 568 11.97 41.93 8.64
CA ASP A 568 11.50 42.36 9.97
C ASP A 568 12.47 41.95 11.10
N LEU A 569 13.21 40.84 10.92
CA LEU A 569 14.26 40.40 11.85
C LEU A 569 15.58 41.18 11.71
N LYS A 570 15.85 41.84 10.58
CA LYS A 570 17.02 42.72 10.40
C LYS A 570 16.82 44.09 11.07
N GLU A 571 15.58 44.52 11.27
CA GLU A 571 15.27 45.82 11.92
C GLU A 571 15.31 45.78 13.46
N LEU A 572 15.50 44.61 14.08
CA LEU A 572 15.77 44.49 15.51
C LEU A 572 17.27 44.76 15.79
N ASP A 573 17.60 46.04 15.84
CA ASP A 573 18.92 46.58 16.20
C ASP A 573 19.23 46.26 17.69
N ILE A 574 19.83 45.10 17.97
CA ILE A 574 20.33 44.74 19.31
C ILE A 574 21.70 45.40 19.54
N GLU A 575 21.74 46.73 19.49
CA GLU A 575 22.85 47.52 20.01
C GLU A 575 22.31 48.77 20.73
N GLN A 576 21.73 48.57 21.93
CA GLN A 576 21.88 49.48 23.08
C GLN A 576 20.94 49.10 24.23
N GLU A 577 21.45 48.37 25.22
CA GLU A 577 21.09 48.61 26.63
C GLU A 577 22.17 48.02 27.56
N ILE A 578 23.37 48.61 27.53
CA ILE A 578 24.31 48.50 28.65
C ILE A 578 23.97 49.64 29.62
N GLY A 579 23.02 49.39 30.51
CA GLY A 579 22.52 50.34 31.49
C GLY A 579 22.58 49.82 32.93
N ALA A 580 23.72 50.06 33.59
CA ALA A 580 23.92 50.16 35.03
C ALA A 580 23.37 49.04 35.96
N VAL A 581 24.30 48.19 36.39
CA VAL A 581 24.20 47.25 37.51
C VAL A 581 23.99 48.01 38.83
N ASP A 582 22.91 47.72 39.56
CA ASP A 582 22.85 47.94 41.01
C ASP A 582 23.18 46.62 41.73
N ALA A 583 24.06 46.73 42.71
CA ALA A 583 24.68 45.59 43.38
C ALA A 583 23.77 45.07 44.51
N GLY A 584 23.26 43.84 44.35
CA GLY A 584 22.38 43.19 45.32
C GLY A 584 22.52 41.67 45.36
N ASN A 585 23.72 41.19 45.67
CA ASN A 585 24.06 39.95 46.39
C ASN A 585 22.99 38.82 46.47
N MET A 586 23.18 37.71 45.74
CA MET A 586 23.17 36.35 46.32
C MET A 586 23.72 35.31 45.33
N GLN A 587 24.58 34.45 45.87
CA GLN A 587 25.30 33.36 45.23
C GLN A 587 24.38 32.20 44.87
N GLY A 588 24.65 31.58 43.72
CA GLY A 588 24.15 30.28 43.30
C GLY A 588 24.88 29.85 42.03
N GLU A 589 25.99 29.13 42.18
CA GLU A 589 26.65 28.41 41.10
C GLU A 589 25.74 27.28 40.60
N GLU A 590 25.16 27.44 39.42
CA GLU A 590 24.82 26.33 38.52
C GLU A 590 25.28 26.75 37.12
N GLY A 591 26.08 25.89 36.47
CA GLY A 591 26.80 26.24 35.24
C GLY A 591 25.87 26.77 34.15
N GLN A 592 26.06 28.03 33.74
CA GLN A 592 25.41 28.60 32.58
C GLN A 592 25.79 27.74 31.37
N MET A 593 24.83 26.93 30.91
CA MET A 593 24.99 26.13 29.70
C MET A 593 25.09 27.13 28.55
N VAL A 594 26.29 27.33 28.02
CA VAL A 594 26.51 28.24 26.88
C VAL A 594 25.88 27.58 25.65
N ILE A 595 24.69 28.05 25.29
CA ILE A 595 23.97 27.61 24.10
C ILE A 595 24.72 28.15 22.87
N ARG A 596 24.98 27.32 21.86
CA ARG A 596 25.78 27.69 20.69
C ARG A 596 25.10 27.32 19.39
N THR A 597 25.19 28.17 18.38
CA THR A 597 24.66 27.91 17.02
C THR A 597 25.40 26.75 16.33
N LEU A 598 24.89 26.32 15.17
CA LEU A 598 25.53 25.30 14.33
C LEU A 598 26.97 25.67 13.94
N ASP A 599 27.25 26.97 13.77
CA ASP A 599 28.58 27.50 13.45
C ASP A 599 29.43 27.81 14.71
N GLY A 600 28.89 27.52 15.90
CA GLY A 600 29.61 27.60 17.17
C GLY A 600 29.59 28.96 17.87
N GLU A 601 28.83 29.92 17.35
CA GLU A 601 28.60 31.24 17.96
C GLU A 601 27.75 31.11 19.22
N ILE A 602 27.94 32.02 20.19
CA ILE A 602 27.20 31.98 21.46
C ILE A 602 25.80 32.55 21.21
N ALA A 603 24.78 31.72 21.41
CA ALA A 603 23.39 32.15 21.44
C ALA A 603 22.99 32.50 22.88
N GLY A 604 22.19 33.56 23.05
CA GLY A 604 21.73 34.00 24.37
C GLY A 604 20.78 32.98 25.02
N ASP A 605 19.83 32.46 24.26
CA ASP A 605 18.87 31.44 24.66
C ASP A 605 18.61 30.44 23.51
N GLU A 606 17.77 29.42 23.78
CA GLU A 606 17.44 28.37 22.80
C GLU A 606 16.64 28.93 21.60
N PHE A 607 15.83 29.97 21.82
CA PHE A 607 15.04 30.61 20.75
C PHE A 607 15.93 31.38 19.77
N ALA A 608 16.86 32.17 20.28
CA ALA A 608 17.85 32.88 19.46
C ALA A 608 18.75 31.90 18.73
N GLN A 609 19.12 30.79 19.38
CA GLN A 609 19.89 29.72 18.74
C GLN A 609 19.13 29.13 17.54
N ASP A 610 17.84 28.84 17.70
CA ASP A 610 17.00 28.25 16.65
C ASP A 610 16.75 29.21 15.49
N ALA A 611 16.49 30.49 15.78
CA ALA A 611 16.35 31.53 14.75
C ALA A 611 17.65 31.71 13.94
N LEU A 612 18.81 31.73 14.62
CA LEU A 612 20.11 31.81 13.96
C LEU A 612 20.41 30.54 13.16
N ASN A 613 20.12 29.35 13.69
CA ASN A 613 20.31 28.09 12.97
C ASN A 613 19.43 27.99 11.72
N TYR A 614 18.19 28.48 11.78
CA TYR A 614 17.31 28.57 10.61
C TYR A 614 17.92 29.45 9.52
N GLN A 615 18.39 30.64 9.87
CA GLN A 615 19.04 31.56 8.93
C GLN A 615 20.33 30.97 8.33
N ILE A 616 21.16 30.31 9.15
CA ILE A 616 22.38 29.63 8.68
C ILE A 616 22.02 28.57 7.63
N LEU A 617 21.01 27.75 7.89
CA LEU A 617 20.62 26.66 6.99
C LEU A 617 20.03 27.19 5.67
N LEU A 618 19.21 28.24 5.71
CA LEU A 618 18.76 28.93 4.50
C LEU A 618 19.94 29.49 3.69
N GLY A 619 20.88 30.17 4.35
CA GLY A 619 22.07 30.68 3.67
C GLY A 619 22.92 29.59 3.03
N LYS A 620 22.99 28.40 3.63
CA LYS A 620 23.64 27.23 3.02
C LYS A 620 22.90 26.71 1.80
N ILE A 621 21.56 26.70 1.80
CA ILE A 621 20.75 26.36 0.62
C ILE A 621 21.02 27.36 -0.50
N ASP A 622 21.04 28.66 -0.21
CA ASP A 622 21.27 29.68 -1.23
C ASP A 622 22.68 29.57 -1.82
N THR A 623 23.69 29.37 -0.96
CA THR A 623 25.07 29.08 -1.40
C THR A 623 25.15 27.82 -2.27
N LEU A 624 24.36 26.79 -1.96
CA LEU A 624 24.29 25.56 -2.76
C LEU A 624 23.73 25.87 -4.16
N MET A 625 22.64 26.62 -4.24
CA MET A 625 21.97 27.01 -5.48
C MET A 625 22.89 27.88 -6.36
N GLU A 626 23.60 28.83 -5.77
CA GLU A 626 24.63 29.65 -6.42
C GLU A 626 25.72 28.79 -7.05
N ASN A 627 26.28 27.84 -6.29
CA ASN A 627 27.32 26.96 -6.77
C ASN A 627 26.85 26.04 -7.91
N LEU A 628 25.55 25.75 -7.96
CA LEU A 628 24.94 24.94 -9.01
C LEU A 628 24.52 25.76 -10.23
N GLY A 629 24.60 27.10 -10.17
CA GLY A 629 24.14 28.00 -11.21
C GLY A 629 22.62 27.93 -11.41
N LEU A 630 21.89 27.74 -10.30
CA LEU A 630 20.45 27.55 -10.28
C LEU A 630 19.69 28.77 -9.77
N ASP A 631 20.36 29.87 -9.43
CA ASP A 631 19.69 31.13 -9.10
C ASP A 631 19.23 31.80 -10.39
N GLY A 632 17.92 32.01 -10.49
CA GLY A 632 17.25 32.81 -11.51
C GLY A 632 16.83 34.16 -10.95
#